data_AF-A0A9D1MRA9-F1
#
_entry.id   AF-A0A9D1MRA9-F1
#
_cell.length_a   1.000
_cell.length_b   1.000
_cell.length_c   1.000
_cell.angle_alpha   90.00
_cell.angle_beta   90.00
_cell.angle_gamma   90.00
#
_symmetry.space_group_name_H-M   'P 1'
#
loop_
_entity.id
_entity.type
_entity.pdbx_description
1 polymer ?
#
loop_
_entity_poly.entity_id
_entity_poly.type
_entity_poly.pdbx_seq_one_letter_code
_entity_poly.pdbx_strand_id
1 'polypeptide(L)'
;MKFFEIVKDYFAPAYSNKFANSVEDSKILSQLAKDALFLRASNGKNYYYYFPKGRTNIGVAQYLLRRNGISAKKHNSKYYYEGCLVLRVPKNTVYRNAKLKTFIESIDVNTNYFDDDKLQLLLRKVCQQMKGNVK
;
A
#
# COMPACT_ATOMS: atom_id res chain seq x y z
N MET A 1 29.72 -10.24 6.23
CA MET A 1 28.83 -9.85 5.11
C MET A 1 27.62 -10.79 5.10
N LYS A 2 26.49 -10.39 5.72
CA LYS A 2 25.25 -11.21 5.84
C LYS A 2 23.99 -10.34 5.81
N PHE A 3 23.88 -9.42 4.84
CA PHE A 3 22.71 -8.54 4.71
C PHE A 3 21.67 -9.06 3.71
N PHE A 4 22.02 -10.04 2.87
CA PHE A 4 21.19 -10.47 1.73
C PHE A 4 20.25 -11.65 1.99
N GLU A 5 20.47 -12.45 3.05
CA GLU A 5 19.63 -13.64 3.31
C GLU A 5 18.30 -13.32 4.01
N ILE A 6 18.17 -12.13 4.64
CA ILE A 6 17.02 -11.80 5.48
C ILE A 6 15.77 -11.36 4.70
N VAL A 7 15.86 -11.13 3.38
CA VAL A 7 14.74 -10.51 2.62
C VAL A 7 13.73 -11.54 2.08
N LYS A 8 14.09 -12.83 1.96
CA LYS A 8 13.22 -13.81 1.29
C LYS A 8 12.14 -14.44 2.19
N ASP A 9 12.43 -14.69 3.47
CA ASP A 9 11.52 -15.45 4.34
C ASP A 9 10.40 -14.59 4.99
N TYR A 10 10.41 -13.28 4.78
CA TYR A 10 9.43 -12.36 5.39
C TYR A 10 8.07 -12.27 4.70
N PHE A 11 7.85 -13.02 3.62
CA PHE A 11 6.62 -12.93 2.82
C PHE A 11 5.64 -14.09 3.04
N ALA A 12 5.70 -14.80 4.17
CA ALA A 12 4.61 -15.69 4.59
C ALA A 12 3.44 -14.83 5.06
N PRO A 13 2.33 -14.74 4.33
CA PRO A 13 1.38 -13.68 4.56
C PRO A 13 0.21 -14.12 5.45
N ALA A 14 0.20 -13.62 6.68
CA ALA A 14 -1.00 -13.62 7.50
C ALA A 14 -2.00 -12.57 6.94
N TYR A 15 -2.75 -12.95 5.90
CA TYR A 15 -3.73 -12.09 5.22
C TYR A 15 -5.09 -12.09 5.92
N SER A 16 -5.14 -11.80 7.23
CA SER A 16 -6.42 -11.70 7.94
C SER A 16 -6.90 -10.25 8.01
N ASN A 17 -8.16 -10.01 7.61
CA ASN A 17 -8.85 -8.73 7.84
C ASN A 17 -9.07 -8.44 9.34
N LYS A 18 -8.80 -9.40 10.22
CA LYS A 18 -8.94 -9.28 11.69
C LYS A 18 -8.22 -8.07 12.28
N PHE A 19 -7.13 -7.63 11.66
CA PHE A 19 -6.30 -6.51 12.14
C PHE A 19 -6.43 -5.23 11.31
N ALA A 20 -7.45 -5.13 10.46
CA ALA A 20 -7.65 -3.94 9.62
C ALA A 20 -8.11 -2.75 10.49
N ASN A 21 -7.39 -1.64 10.39
CA ASN A 21 -7.79 -0.35 10.94
C ASN A 21 -7.79 0.67 9.80
N SER A 22 -8.90 0.76 9.07
CA SER A 22 -8.96 1.54 7.83
C SER A 22 -8.57 3.01 7.99
N VAL A 23 -8.77 3.61 9.17
CA VAL A 23 -8.39 5.01 9.43
C VAL A 23 -6.89 5.16 9.63
N GLU A 24 -6.26 4.26 10.38
CA GLU A 24 -4.81 4.31 10.59
C GLU A 24 -4.05 3.86 9.34
N ASP A 25 -4.60 2.87 8.64
CA ASP A 25 -4.03 2.31 7.42
C ASP A 25 -3.98 3.33 6.30
N SER A 26 -5.04 4.14 6.15
CA SER A 26 -5.06 5.20 5.16
C SER A 26 -4.02 6.27 5.48
N LYS A 27 -3.85 6.64 6.76
CA LYS A 27 -2.80 7.58 7.18
C LYS A 27 -1.38 7.05 6.91
N ILE A 28 -1.13 5.77 7.17
CA ILE A 28 0.16 5.14 6.85
C ILE A 28 0.37 5.16 5.33
N LEU A 29 -0.65 4.77 4.54
CA LEU A 29 -0.59 4.80 3.09
C LEU A 29 -0.35 6.22 2.54
N SER A 30 -1.00 7.23 3.10
CA SER A 30 -0.80 8.64 2.77
C SER A 30 0.66 9.04 2.91
N GLN A 31 1.27 8.74 4.04
CA GLN A 31 2.64 9.16 4.33
C GLN A 31 3.69 8.37 3.52
N LEU A 32 3.42 7.08 3.25
CA LEU A 32 4.25 6.22 2.41
C LEU A 32 4.14 6.53 0.91
N ALA A 33 3.11 7.27 0.47
CA ALA A 33 2.88 7.57 -0.93
C ALA A 33 3.70 8.78 -1.38
N LYS A 34 4.34 8.67 -2.53
CA LYS A 34 4.80 9.79 -3.34
C LYS A 34 3.60 10.42 -4.06
N ASP A 35 2.68 9.58 -4.53
CA ASP A 35 1.50 10.01 -5.30
C ASP A 35 0.44 8.90 -5.28
N ALA A 36 -0.81 9.28 -5.47
CA ALA A 36 -1.95 8.37 -5.53
C ALA A 36 -3.08 8.99 -6.34
N LEU A 37 -3.37 8.42 -7.52
CA LEU A 37 -4.35 9.02 -8.43
C LEU A 37 -5.04 8.00 -9.34
N PHE A 38 -6.16 8.42 -9.90
CA PHE A 38 -6.85 7.66 -10.94
C PHE A 38 -6.34 8.05 -12.33
N LEU A 39 -5.88 7.06 -13.09
CA LEU A 39 -5.41 7.23 -14.45
C LEU A 39 -6.11 6.27 -15.40
N ARG A 40 -6.34 6.74 -16.62
CA ARG A 40 -6.76 5.89 -17.74
C ARG A 40 -5.51 5.27 -18.37
N ALA A 41 -5.46 3.94 -18.42
CA ALA A 41 -4.39 3.22 -19.08
C ALA A 41 -4.61 3.15 -20.61
N SER A 42 -3.57 2.80 -21.35
CA SER A 42 -3.60 2.64 -22.82
C SER A 42 -4.64 1.63 -23.32
N ASN A 43 -5.00 0.65 -22.48
CA ASN A 43 -6.07 -0.31 -22.78
C ASN A 43 -7.49 0.25 -22.56
N GLY A 44 -7.63 1.57 -22.36
CA GLY A 44 -8.89 2.27 -22.15
C GLY A 44 -9.49 2.13 -20.74
N LYS A 45 -8.92 1.28 -19.87
CA LYS A 45 -9.45 1.04 -18.52
C LYS A 45 -8.92 2.06 -17.51
N ASN A 46 -9.74 2.38 -16.51
CA ASN A 46 -9.37 3.26 -15.41
C ASN A 46 -8.83 2.46 -14.23
N TYR A 47 -7.72 2.90 -13.68
CA TYR A 47 -7.08 2.31 -12.52
C TYR A 47 -6.77 3.39 -11.48
N TYR A 48 -6.91 3.02 -10.22
CA TYR A 48 -6.23 3.70 -9.14
C TYR A 48 -4.77 3.25 -9.15
N TYR A 49 -3.84 4.19 -9.20
CA TYR A 49 -2.42 3.97 -9.07
C TYR A 49 -1.93 4.55 -7.75
N TYR A 50 -1.18 3.75 -7.01
CA TYR A 50 -0.51 4.13 -5.78
C TYR A 50 1.00 4.02 -5.98
N PHE A 51 1.68 5.14 -5.83
CA PHE A 51 3.12 5.30 -6.04
C PHE A 51 3.81 5.47 -4.68
N PRO A 52 4.51 4.47 -4.13
CA PRO A 52 5.17 4.63 -2.83
C PRO A 52 6.50 5.40 -2.92
N LYS A 53 6.91 6.09 -1.84
CA LYS A 53 8.19 6.80 -1.65
C LYS A 53 9.44 5.89 -1.60
N GLY A 54 9.35 4.65 -2.09
CA GLY A 54 10.45 3.69 -2.07
C GLY A 54 10.01 2.27 -2.43
N ARG A 55 10.92 1.48 -3.00
CA ARG A 55 10.63 0.10 -3.42
C ARG A 55 10.28 -0.81 -2.23
N THR A 56 10.87 -0.57 -1.06
CA THR A 56 10.61 -1.31 0.18
C THR A 56 9.17 -1.14 0.67
N ASN A 57 8.54 0.01 0.39
CA ASN A 57 7.18 0.33 0.83
C ASN A 57 6.10 -0.40 0.02
N ILE A 58 6.43 -0.97 -1.16
CA ILE A 58 5.47 -1.69 -2.00
C ILE A 58 4.83 -2.87 -1.25
N GLY A 59 5.63 -3.64 -0.51
CA GLY A 59 5.12 -4.81 0.23
C GLY A 59 4.14 -4.41 1.33
N VAL A 60 4.51 -3.39 2.10
CA VAL A 60 3.68 -2.83 3.18
C VAL A 60 2.39 -2.23 2.61
N ALA A 61 2.48 -1.38 1.59
CA ALA A 61 1.31 -0.77 0.99
C ALA A 61 0.36 -1.82 0.38
N GLN A 62 0.90 -2.85 -0.27
CA GLN A 62 0.09 -3.94 -0.81
C GLN A 62 -0.62 -4.72 0.29
N TYR A 63 0.05 -4.96 1.42
CA TYR A 63 -0.53 -5.60 2.59
C TYR A 63 -1.66 -4.76 3.21
N LEU A 64 -1.43 -3.46 3.42
CA LEU A 64 -2.42 -2.52 3.95
C LEU A 64 -3.66 -2.44 3.05
N LEU A 65 -3.49 -2.33 1.73
CA LEU A 65 -4.59 -2.38 0.78
C LEU A 65 -5.36 -3.72 0.90
N ARG A 66 -4.63 -4.84 0.94
CA ARG A 66 -5.24 -6.18 0.98
C ARG A 66 -6.03 -6.45 2.25
N ARG A 67 -5.53 -6.06 3.44
CA ARG A 67 -6.27 -6.24 4.71
C ARG A 67 -7.53 -5.37 4.79
N ASN A 68 -7.57 -4.29 4.01
CA ASN A 68 -8.77 -3.46 3.80
C ASN A 68 -9.62 -3.96 2.61
N GLY A 69 -9.42 -5.19 2.14
CA GLY A 69 -10.23 -5.81 1.08
C GLY A 69 -9.88 -5.39 -0.34
N ILE A 70 -8.75 -4.70 -0.56
CA ILE A 70 -8.32 -4.21 -1.88
C ILE A 70 -7.18 -5.05 -2.44
N SER A 71 -7.48 -5.85 -3.47
CA SER A 71 -6.47 -6.66 -4.16
C SER A 71 -5.70 -5.83 -5.19
N ALA A 72 -4.62 -5.19 -4.75
CA ALA A 72 -3.74 -4.40 -5.60
C ALA A 72 -2.68 -5.26 -6.29
N LYS A 73 -2.43 -4.98 -7.58
CA LYS A 73 -1.40 -5.66 -8.38
C LYS A 73 -0.17 -4.78 -8.53
N LYS A 74 1.01 -5.36 -8.39
CA LYS A 74 2.28 -4.71 -8.74
C LYS A 74 2.31 -4.43 -10.25
N HIS A 75 2.81 -3.27 -10.63
CA HIS A 75 2.89 -2.85 -12.02
C HIS A 75 4.12 -1.96 -12.23
N ASN A 76 4.83 -2.14 -13.35
CA ASN A 76 5.90 -1.23 -13.75
C ASN A 76 5.27 -0.08 -14.55
N SER A 77 5.14 1.07 -13.91
CA SER A 77 4.59 2.29 -14.52
C SER A 77 5.70 3.12 -15.17
N LYS A 78 5.43 3.65 -16.36
CA LYS A 78 6.26 4.67 -17.03
C LYS A 78 5.64 6.07 -16.91
N TYR A 79 4.78 6.28 -15.91
CA TYR A 79 4.10 7.56 -15.69
C TYR A 79 5.07 8.69 -15.32
N TYR A 80 6.10 8.37 -14.53
CA TYR A 80 7.23 9.26 -14.33
C TYR A 80 8.30 9.00 -15.38
N TYR A 81 9.20 9.97 -15.57
CA TYR A 81 10.34 9.89 -16.49
C TYR A 81 11.13 8.58 -16.32
N GLU A 82 11.35 8.17 -15.06
CA GLU A 82 11.89 6.86 -14.74
C GLU A 82 10.79 5.84 -14.46
N GLY A 83 10.95 4.63 -15.02
CA GLY A 83 10.08 3.51 -14.73
C GLY A 83 10.07 3.18 -13.24
N CYS A 84 8.89 3.16 -12.62
CA CYS A 84 8.73 2.88 -11.20
C CYS A 84 7.79 1.71 -10.95
N LEU A 85 8.09 0.93 -9.90
CA LEU A 85 7.21 -0.13 -9.43
C LEU A 85 6.09 0.51 -8.59
N VAL A 86 4.85 0.25 -8.96
CA VAL A 86 3.65 0.84 -8.35
C VAL A 86 2.63 -0.25 -8.03
N LEU A 87 1.60 0.12 -7.27
CA LEU A 87 0.41 -0.70 -7.08
C LEU A 87 -0.72 -0.13 -7.92
N ARG A 88 -1.44 -1.00 -8.63
CA ARG A 88 -2.64 -0.61 -9.38
C ARG A 88 -3.85 -1.44 -8.98
N VAL A 89 -5.00 -0.79 -8.93
CA VAL A 89 -6.31 -1.39 -8.64
C VAL A 89 -7.29 -0.96 -9.72
N PRO A 90 -8.06 -1.87 -10.35
CA PRO A 90 -9.11 -1.47 -11.27
C PRO A 90 -10.12 -0.55 -10.59
N LYS A 91 -10.48 0.59 -11.21
CA LYS A 91 -11.45 1.54 -10.65
C LYS A 91 -12.76 0.84 -10.27
N ASN A 92 -13.23 -0.07 -11.10
CA ASN A 92 -14.47 -0.81 -10.86
C ASN A 92 -14.42 -1.67 -9.59
N THR A 93 -13.26 -2.15 -9.16
CA THR A 93 -13.11 -2.88 -7.90
C THR A 93 -13.33 -1.97 -6.70
N VAL A 94 -12.85 -0.72 -6.78
CA VAL A 94 -12.99 0.29 -5.71
C VAL A 94 -14.42 0.84 -5.68
N TYR A 95 -14.95 1.29 -6.82
CA TYR A 95 -16.20 2.03 -6.88
C TYR A 95 -17.47 1.18 -6.77
N ARG A 96 -17.36 -0.15 -6.89
CA ARG A 96 -18.49 -1.07 -6.63
C ARG A 96 -18.78 -1.24 -5.14
N ASN A 97 -17.89 -0.78 -4.25
CA ASN A 97 -18.04 -0.94 -2.81
C ASN A 97 -17.78 0.39 -2.11
N ALA A 98 -18.82 0.94 -1.45
CA ALA A 98 -18.73 2.23 -0.77
C ALA A 98 -17.60 2.28 0.29
N LYS A 99 -17.38 1.19 1.03
CA LYS A 99 -16.31 1.12 2.04
C LYS A 99 -14.91 1.22 1.40
N LEU A 100 -14.70 0.52 0.29
CA LEU A 100 -13.42 0.56 -0.42
C LEU A 100 -13.19 1.93 -1.07
N LYS A 101 -14.25 2.54 -1.60
CA LYS A 101 -14.22 3.90 -2.14
C LYS A 101 -13.80 4.90 -1.06
N THR A 102 -14.49 4.93 0.08
CA THR A 102 -14.18 5.84 1.19
C THR A 102 -12.75 5.64 1.70
N PHE A 103 -12.29 4.39 1.81
CA PHE A 103 -10.91 4.11 2.22
C PHE A 103 -9.88 4.67 1.23
N ILE A 104 -10.03 4.43 -0.08
CA ILE A 104 -9.13 4.97 -1.11
C ILE A 104 -9.15 6.49 -1.14
N GLU A 105 -10.33 7.10 -1.01
CA GLU A 105 -10.50 8.56 -1.01
C GLU A 105 -9.93 9.22 0.27
N SER A 106 -9.75 8.45 1.35
CA SER A 106 -9.09 8.93 2.57
C SER A 106 -7.56 8.92 2.53
N ILE A 107 -6.95 8.39 1.46
CA ILE A 107 -5.50 8.42 1.25
C ILE A 107 -5.14 9.78 0.66
N ASP A 108 -4.59 10.66 1.50
CA ASP A 108 -4.14 12.00 1.16
C ASP A 108 -2.62 12.11 1.22
N VAL A 109 -1.98 12.09 0.05
CA VAL A 109 -0.52 12.09 -0.10
C VAL A 109 0.16 13.39 0.33
N ASN A 110 -0.61 14.47 0.51
CA ASN A 110 -0.09 15.79 0.89
C ASN A 110 -0.06 15.99 2.40
N THR A 111 -0.68 15.10 3.17
CA THR A 111 -0.78 15.21 4.62
C THR A 111 0.24 14.32 5.32
N ASN A 112 1.01 14.92 6.24
CA ASN A 112 1.88 14.20 7.17
C ASN A 112 1.11 13.93 8.46
N TYR A 113 0.74 12.67 8.70
CA TYR A 113 -0.06 12.27 9.87
C TYR A 113 0.77 11.91 11.09
N PHE A 114 2.04 11.55 10.89
CA PHE A 114 2.94 11.06 11.92
C PHE A 114 4.29 11.77 11.81
N ASP A 115 4.96 11.97 12.94
CA ASP A 115 6.41 12.14 12.95
C ASP A 115 7.11 10.85 12.48
N ASP A 116 8.40 10.96 12.15
CA ASP A 116 9.17 9.85 11.59
C ASP A 116 9.30 8.69 12.56
N ASP A 117 9.50 8.95 13.86
CA ASP A 117 9.67 7.90 14.88
C ASP A 117 8.39 7.07 15.05
N LYS A 118 7.25 7.75 15.13
CA LYS A 118 5.93 7.12 15.20
C LYS A 118 5.61 6.35 13.93
N LEU A 119 5.95 6.89 12.75
CA LEU A 119 5.80 6.16 11.50
C LEU A 119 6.63 4.87 11.52
N GLN A 120 7.90 4.91 11.91
CA GLN A 120 8.75 3.73 12.00
C GLN A 120 8.21 2.70 12.98
N LEU A 121 7.68 3.12 14.13
CA LEU A 121 7.04 2.22 15.08
C LEU A 121 5.82 1.51 14.48
N LEU A 122 4.95 2.25 13.79
CA LEU A 122 3.78 1.70 13.11
C LEU A 122 4.18 0.72 12.01
N LEU A 123 5.17 1.06 11.19
CA LEU A 123 5.69 0.17 10.15
C LEU A 123 6.26 -1.11 10.73
N ARG A 124 6.96 -1.05 11.87
CA ARG A 124 7.46 -2.25 12.57
C ARG A 124 6.30 -3.15 13.01
N LYS A 125 5.23 -2.59 13.57
CA LYS A 125 4.02 -3.35 13.94
C LYS A 125 3.38 -4.00 12.72
N VAL A 126 3.20 -3.26 11.62
CA VAL A 126 2.67 -3.80 10.36
C VAL A 126 3.56 -4.93 9.84
N CYS A 127 4.87 -4.75 9.86
CA CYS A 127 5.81 -5.80 9.47
C CYS A 127 5.72 -7.04 10.37
N GLN A 128 5.50 -6.89 11.68
CA GLN A 128 5.27 -8.03 12.58
C GLN A 128 3.96 -8.76 12.26
N GLN A 129 2.89 -8.01 11.96
CA GLN A 129 1.59 -8.58 11.54
C GLN A 129 1.73 -9.36 10.24
N MET A 130 2.47 -8.82 9.28
CA MET A 130 2.76 -9.51 8.01
C MET A 130 3.40 -10.88 8.25
N LYS A 131 4.31 -10.98 9.24
CA LYS A 131 5.02 -12.21 9.62
C LYS A 131 4.21 -13.19 10.47
N GLY A 132 2.97 -12.83 10.86
CA GLY A 132 2.18 -13.62 11.80
C GLY A 132 2.70 -13.59 13.25
N ASN A 133 3.59 -12.65 13.59
CA ASN A 133 4.22 -12.54 14.92
C ASN A 133 3.40 -11.70 15.92
N VAL A 134 2.11 -11.48 15.64
CA VAL A 134 1.22 -10.73 16.53
C VAL A 134 0.28 -11.71 17.20
N LYS A 135 0.54 -11.94 18.48
CA LYS A 135 -0.39 -12.58 19.42
C LYS A 135 -1.36 -11.54 19.97
#